data_AF-A0A939NG33-F1
#
_entry.id   AF-A0A939NG33-F1
#
_cell.length_a   1.000
_cell.length_b   1.000
_cell.length_c   1.000
_cell.angle_alpha   90.00
_cell.angle_beta   90.00
_cell.angle_gamma   90.00
#
_symmetry.space_group_name_H-M   'P 1'
#
loop_
_entity.id
_entity.type
_entity.pdbx_description
1 polymer ?
#
loop_
_entity_poly.entity_id
_entity_poly.type
_entity_poly.pdbx_seq_one_letter_code
_entity_poly.pdbx_strand_id
1 'polypeptide(L)' 'MIFIITDGEPNDDNKTQEIINSATIEGIEVCTFVLNEDGTNEAYFKRIFGKNTIFINKFNEIEQSILQMCANLIVTAR' A
#
# COMPACT_ATOMS: atom_id res chain seq x y z
N MET A 1 1.49 7.71 -10.06
CA MET A 1 0.98 6.72 -9.11
C MET A 1 1.86 5.48 -9.16
N ILE A 2 2.16 4.88 -8.01
CA ILE A 2 2.96 3.65 -7.87
C ILE A 2 2.12 2.64 -7.10
N PHE A 3 2.12 1.40 -7.58
CA PHE A 3 1.53 0.25 -6.91
C PHE A 3 2.63 -0.63 -6.34
N ILE A 4 2.61 -0.85 -5.03
CA ILE A 4 3.49 -1.79 -4.34
C ILE A 4 2.64 -3.01 -3.99
N ILE A 5 3.13 -4.20 -4.32
CA ILE A 5 2.48 -5.48 -3.99
C ILE A 5 3.53 -6.31 -3.26
N THR A 6 3.23 -6.74 -2.04
CA THR A 6 4.16 -7.51 -1.21
C THR A 6 3.40 -8.54 -0.36
N ASP A 7 4.05 -9.64 -0.02
CA ASP A 7 3.60 -10.67 0.92
C ASP A 7 4.46 -10.69 2.20
N GLY A 8 5.40 -9.75 2.33
CA GLY A 8 6.34 -9.74 3.43
C GLY A 8 6.89 -8.36 3.78
N GLU A 9 7.68 -8.37 4.85
CA GLU A 9 8.37 -7.21 5.40
C GLU A 9 9.54 -6.80 4.48
N PRO A 10 9.77 -5.49 4.26
CA PRO A 10 10.96 -5.05 3.55
C PRO A 10 12.21 -5.35 4.38
N ASN A 11 13.33 -5.63 3.70
CA ASN A 11 14.61 -5.84 4.38
C ASN A 11 15.16 -4.56 5.06
N ASP A 12 14.67 -3.38 4.65
CA ASP A 12 15.09 -2.08 5.20
C ASP A 12 13.87 -1.15 5.35
N ASP A 13 13.33 -1.09 6.57
CA ASP A 13 12.19 -0.26 6.95
C ASP A 13 12.42 1.23 6.65
N ASN A 14 13.59 1.74 7.05
CA ASN A 14 13.89 3.18 7.02
C ASN A 14 14.00 3.66 5.58
N LYS A 15 14.74 2.91 4.76
CA LYS A 15 14.91 3.24 3.34
C LYS A 15 13.60 3.12 2.56
N THR A 16 12.76 2.13 2.91
CA THR A 16 11.44 1.99 2.30
C THR A 16 10.56 3.20 2.59
N GLN A 17 10.51 3.64 3.86
CA GLN A 17 9.78 4.85 4.24
C GLN A 17 10.33 6.09 3.53
N GLU A 18 11.64 6.25 3.46
CA GLU A 18 12.29 7.37 2.77
C GLU A 18 11.88 7.46 1.29
N ILE A 19 11.87 6.32 0.59
CA ILE A 19 11.48 6.26 -0.83
C ILE A 19 10.00 6.61 -0.99
N ILE A 20 9.12 6.07 -0.15
CA ILE A 20 7.67 6.34 -0.22
C ILE A 20 7.37 7.81 0.08
N ASN A 21 8.02 8.38 1.08
CA ASN A 21 7.89 9.78 1.43
C ASN A 21 8.40 10.69 0.30
N SER A 22 9.54 10.34 -0.32
CA SER A 22 10.09 11.10 -1.45
C SER A 22 9.13 11.11 -2.65
N ALA A 23 8.59 9.93 -3.02
CA ALA A 23 7.59 9.83 -4.08
C ALA A 23 6.33 10.68 -3.77
N THR A 24 5.86 10.64 -2.52
CA THR A 24 4.70 11.43 -2.08
C THR A 24 4.96 12.95 -2.20
N ILE A 25 6.16 13.41 -1.83
CA ILE A 25 6.57 14.82 -1.96
C ILE A 25 6.58 15.27 -3.43
N GLU A 26 6.96 14.38 -4.34
CA GLU A 26 6.92 14.62 -5.80
C GLU A 26 5.50 14.57 -6.40
N GLY A 27 4.47 14.39 -5.56
CA GLY A 27 3.08 14.27 -6.00
C GLY A 27 2.75 12.90 -6.62
N ILE A 28 3.59 11.90 -6.39
CA ILE A 28 3.35 10.53 -6.82
C ILE A 28 2.56 9.80 -5.73
N GLU A 29 1.30 9.51 -6.01
CA GLU A 29 0.49 8.69 -5.11
C GLU A 29 1.06 7.26 -5.02
N VAL A 30 1.41 6.82 -3.82
CA VAL A 30 1.87 5.45 -3.55
C VAL A 30 0.75 4.67 -2.87
N CYS A 31 0.45 3.49 -3.41
CA CYS A 31 -0.57 2.59 -2.88
C CYS A 31 0.02 1.20 -2.69
N THR A 32 -0.13 0.63 -1.51
CA THR A 32 0.50 -0.64 -1.14
C THR A 32 -0.55 -1.69 -0.88
N PHE A 33 -0.38 -2.87 -1.48
CA PHE A 33 -1.18 -4.06 -1.28
C PHE A 33 -0.33 -5.10 -0.57
N VAL A 34 -0.72 -5.45 0.65
CA VAL A 34 -0.03 -6.44 1.47
C VAL A 34 -0.86 -7.70 1.52
N LEU A 35 -0.33 -8.81 1.00
CA LEU A 35 -0.89 -10.13 1.21
C LEU A 35 -0.62 -10.52 2.68
N ASN A 36 -1.68 -10.56 3.48
CA ASN A 36 -1.60 -10.73 4.94
C ASN A 36 -2.65 -11.77 5.39
N GLU A 37 -2.39 -13.04 5.13
CA GLU A 37 -3.37 -14.12 5.33
C GLU A 37 -3.81 -14.29 6.79
N ASP A 38 -2.93 -13.97 7.75
CA ASP A 38 -3.17 -14.15 9.18
C ASP A 38 -3.57 -12.85 9.92
N GLY A 39 -3.62 -11.72 9.20
CA GLY A 39 -3.97 -10.40 9.76
C GLY A 39 -2.97 -9.87 10.79
N THR A 40 -1.78 -10.46 10.89
CA THR A 40 -0.76 -10.00 11.83
C THR A 40 -0.05 -8.75 11.32
N ASN A 41 0.64 -8.02 12.20
CA ASN A 41 1.54 -6.92 11.84
C ASN A 41 0.95 -5.77 10.99
N GLU A 42 -0.38 -5.60 10.91
CA GLU A 42 -0.97 -4.49 10.13
C GLU A 42 -0.44 -3.11 10.54
N ALA A 43 -0.24 -2.90 11.84
CA ALA A 43 0.28 -1.64 12.37
C ALA A 43 1.72 -1.38 11.91
N TYR A 44 2.53 -2.44 11.82
CA TYR A 44 3.90 -2.37 11.29
C TYR A 44 3.88 -1.97 9.81
N PHE A 45 3.06 -2.65 8.99
CA PHE A 45 2.94 -2.34 7.57
C PHE A 45 2.41 -0.93 7.31
N LYS A 46 1.37 -0.49 8.03
CA LYS A 46 0.83 0.89 7.93
C LYS A 46 1.87 1.95 8.32
N ARG A 47 2.75 1.65 9.29
CA ARG A 47 3.84 2.56 9.68
C ARG A 47 4.87 2.73 8.55
N ILE A 48 5.17 1.66 7.82
CA ILE A 48 6.17 1.69 6.74
C ILE A 48 5.61 2.21 5.43
N PHE A 49 4.49 1.65 5.00
CA PHE A 49 3.90 1.89 3.69
C PHE A 49 2.91 3.06 3.67
N GLY A 50 2.57 3.58 4.85
CA GLY A 50 1.73 4.75 5.00
C GLY A 50 0.23 4.46 4.91
N LYS A 51 -0.55 5.53 4.78
CA LYS A 51 -2.02 5.51 4.90
C LYS A 51 -2.74 4.73 3.80
N ASN A 52 -2.13 4.59 2.62
CA ASN A 52 -2.72 3.88 1.47
C ASN A 52 -2.30 2.41 1.44
N THR A 53 -2.24 1.78 2.61
CA THR A 53 -1.93 0.36 2.75
C THR A 53 -3.24 -0.43 2.82
N ILE A 54 -3.41 -1.34 1.87
CA ILE A 54 -4.57 -2.22 1.72
C ILE A 54 -4.10 -3.64 2.01
N PHE A 55 -4.80 -4.33 2.89
CA PHE A 55 -4.53 -5.73 3.21
C PHE A 55 -5.44 -6.62 2.37
N ILE A 56 -4.85 -7.61 1.72
CA ILE A 56 -5.55 -8.65 0.98
C ILE A 56 -5.26 -9.98 1.66
N ASN A 57 -6.26 -10.85 1.77
CA ASN A 57 -6.10 -12.14 2.44
C ASN A 57 -5.75 -13.24 1.45
N LYS A 58 -6.04 -13.02 0.16
CA LYS A 58 -5.74 -13.96 -0.92
C LYS A 58 -5.26 -13.19 -2.13
N PHE A 59 -4.26 -13.74 -2.82
CA PHE A 59 -3.69 -13.09 -4.01
C PHE A 59 -4.73 -12.83 -5.11
N ASN A 60 -5.76 -13.67 -5.23
CA ASN A 60 -6.83 -13.47 -6.22
C ASN A 60 -7.77 -12.29 -5.92
N GLU A 61 -7.68 -11.67 -4.74
CA GLU A 61 -8.45 -10.46 -4.38
C GLU A 61 -7.82 -9.18 -4.95
N ILE A 62 -6.56 -9.25 -5.39
CA ILE A 62 -5.74 -8.08 -5.72
C ILE A 62 -6.35 -7.18 -6.79
N GLU A 63 -6.94 -7.77 -7.84
CA GLU A 63 -7.54 -7.02 -8.95
C GLU A 63 -8.73 -6.18 -8.45
N GLN A 64 -9.62 -6.79 -7.66
CA GLN A 64 -10.78 -6.11 -7.10
C GLN A 64 -10.35 -5.03 -6.10
N SER A 65 -9.32 -5.29 -5.30
CA SER A 65 -8.76 -4.31 -4.36
C SER A 65 -8.18 -3.09 -5.07
N ILE A 66 -7.47 -3.28 -6.19
CA ILE A 66 -6.94 -2.17 -7.01
C ILE A 66 -8.09 -1.36 -7.60
N LEU A 67 -9.10 -2.02 -8.17
CA LEU A 67 -10.27 -1.34 -8.75
C LEU A 67 -11.01 -0.50 -7.71
N GLN A 68 -11.27 -1.06 -6.53
CA GLN A 68 -11.95 -0.35 -5.43
C GLN A 68 -11.15 0.87 -4.96
N MET A 69 -9.82 0.74 -4.85
CA MET A 69 -8.95 1.84 -4.46
C MET A 69 -8.95 2.97 -5.50
N CYS A 70 -8.80 2.63 -6.78
CA CYS A 70 -8.87 3.60 -7.87
C CYS A 70 -10.22 4.33 -7.89
N ALA A 71 -11.32 3.61 -7.68
CA ALA A 71 -12.65 4.21 -7.60
C ALA A 71 -12.76 5.21 -6.43
N ASN A 72 -12.25 4.86 -5.25
CA ASN A 72 -12.24 5.75 -4.08
C ASN A 72 -11.42 7.03 -4.33
N LEU A 73 -10.26 6.92 -4.98
CA LEU A 73 -9.43 8.10 -5.31
C LEU A 73 -10.13 9.06 -6.28
N ILE A 74 -10.86 8.54 -7.28
CA ILE A 74 -11.63 9.36 -8.23
C ILE A 74 -12.75 10.13 -7.51
N VAL A 75 -13.46 9.46 -6.59
CA VAL A 75 -14.56 10.10 -5.84
C VAL A 75 -14.03 11.16 -4.89
N THR A 76 -12.93 10.90 -4.19
CA THR A 76 -12.37 11.81 -3.18
C THR A 76 -11.71 13.05 -3.79
N ALA A 77 -11.34 13.01 -5.07
CA ALA A 77 -10.78 14.16 -5.80
C ALA A 77 -11.84 15.16 -6.31
N ARG A 78 -13.13 14.86 -6.16
CA ARG A 78 -14.26 15.73 -6.53
C ARG A 78 -14.80 16.47 -5.31
#